data_AF-A0AAD5BRF8-F1
#
_entry.id   AF-A0AAD5BRF8-F1
#
_cell.length_a   1.000
_cell.length_b   1.000
_cell.length_c   1.000
_cell.angle_alpha   90.00
_cell.angle_beta   90.00
_cell.angle_gamma   90.00
#
_symmetry.space_group_name_H-M   'P 1'
#
loop_
_entity.id
_entity.type
_entity.pdbx_description
1 polymer ?
#
loop_
_entity_poly.entity_id
_entity_poly.type
_entity_poly.pdbx_seq_one_letter_code
_entity_poly.pdbx_strand_id
1 'polypeptide(L)'
;MLYLLTAGKKALEDGGVTEEVMKELDITKCGVIIGSALGGMKIFQDAIEALRVSYKKMNPFCVPFATTNMGSAILAMDLGWMGPNYSISTACAT
;
A
#
# COMPACT_ATOMS: atom_id res chain seq x y z
N MET A 1 2.53 4.46 4.78
CA MET A 1 2.77 3.82 3.47
C MET A 1 4.23 3.57 3.19
N LEU A 2 5.13 4.56 3.37
CA LEU A 2 6.58 4.35 3.17
C LEU A 2 7.12 3.09 3.87
N TYR A 3 6.72 2.85 5.12
CA TYR A 3 7.12 1.65 5.85
C TYR A 3 6.77 0.33 5.15
N LEU A 4 5.56 0.24 4.58
CA LEU A 4 5.08 -0.98 3.91
C LEU A 4 5.82 -1.22 2.60
N LEU A 5 6.08 -0.16 1.83
CA LEU A 5 6.86 -0.21 0.60
C LEU A 5 8.31 -0.63 0.89
N THR A 6 8.95 -0.01 1.87
CA THR A 6 10.34 -0.33 2.24
C THR A 6 10.45 -1.74 2.81
N ALA A 7 9.53 -2.15 3.69
CA ALA A 7 9.53 -3.50 4.25
C ALA A 7 9.32 -4.56 3.16
N GLY A 8 8.38 -4.33 2.23
CA GLY A 8 8.11 -5.25 1.12
C GLY A 8 9.32 -5.45 0.22
N LYS A 9 10.00 -4.36 -0.20
CA LYS A 9 11.22 -4.46 -1.02
C LYS A 9 12.35 -5.20 -0.30
N LYS A 10 12.60 -4.86 0.97
CA LYS A 10 13.61 -5.54 1.78
C LYS A 10 13.31 -7.03 1.98
N ALA A 11 12.03 -7.40 2.10
CA ALA A 11 11.64 -8.79 2.22
C ALA A 11 11.92 -9.60 0.93
N LEU A 12 11.77 -8.97 -0.24
CA LEU A 12 12.13 -9.60 -1.52
C LEU A 12 13.65 -9.79 -1.64
N GLU A 13 14.42 -8.75 -1.27
CA GLU A 13 15.89 -8.82 -1.24
C GLU A 13 16.38 -9.94 -0.30
N ASP A 14 15.85 -9.99 0.92
CA ASP A 14 16.19 -11.01 1.92
C ASP A 14 15.73 -12.42 1.48
N GLY A 15 14.61 -12.50 0.77
CA GLY A 15 14.10 -13.73 0.16
C GLY A 15 14.86 -14.19 -1.09
N GLY A 16 15.91 -13.49 -1.51
CA GLY A 16 16.69 -13.83 -2.70
C GLY A 16 15.95 -13.59 -4.03
N VAL A 17 14.89 -12.79 -4.02
CA VAL A 17 14.13 -12.41 -5.23
C VAL A 17 14.86 -11.24 -5.89
N THR A 18 15.96 -11.56 -6.60
CA THR A 18 16.76 -10.59 -7.33
C THR A 18 16.05 -10.10 -8.59
N GLU A 19 16.58 -9.07 -9.24
CA GLU A 19 16.02 -8.57 -10.50
C GLU A 19 15.97 -9.63 -11.61
N GLU A 20 16.93 -10.55 -11.65
CA GLU A 20 16.96 -11.67 -12.59
C GLU A 20 15.80 -12.63 -12.31
N VAL A 21 15.62 -13.01 -11.04
CA VAL A 21 14.52 -13.88 -10.62
C VAL A 21 13.18 -13.21 -10.93
N MET A 22 13.03 -11.91 -10.65
CA MET A 22 11.80 -11.18 -10.95
C MET A 22 11.43 -11.17 -12.43
N LYS A 23 12.40 -11.19 -13.35
CA LYS A 23 12.16 -11.25 -14.81
C LYS A 23 11.63 -12.61 -15.28
N GLU A 24 11.90 -13.67 -14.53
CA GLU A 24 11.43 -15.03 -14.84
C GLU A 24 10.03 -15.31 -14.28
N LEU A 25 9.55 -14.47 -13.35
CA LEU A 25 8.24 -14.63 -12.74
C LEU A 25 7.10 -14.23 -13.71
N ASP A 26 6.04 -15.03 -13.70
CA ASP A 26 4.77 -14.66 -14.32
C ASP A 26 4.07 -13.61 -13.45
N ILE A 27 4.17 -12.34 -13.85
CA ILE A 27 3.60 -11.20 -13.10
C ILE A 27 2.10 -11.32 -12.84
N THR A 28 1.36 -12.09 -13.66
CA THR A 28 -0.08 -12.32 -13.47
C THR A 28 -0.40 -13.24 -12.28
N LYS A 29 0.63 -13.94 -11.77
CA LYS A 29 0.55 -14.83 -10.60
C LYS A 29 1.22 -14.23 -9.36
N CYS A 30 1.98 -13.15 -9.51
CA CYS A 30 2.60 -12.46 -8.39
C CYS A 30 1.59 -11.53 -7.72
N GLY A 31 1.20 -11.85 -6.48
CA GLY A 31 0.23 -11.07 -5.70
C GLY A 31 0.88 -10.31 -4.54
N VAL A 32 0.17 -9.31 -4.03
CA VAL A 32 0.56 -8.56 -2.84
C VAL A 32 -0.63 -8.50 -1.89
N ILE A 33 -0.40 -8.87 -0.63
CA ILE A 33 -1.40 -8.75 0.44
C ILE A 33 -0.73 -8.10 1.63
N ILE A 34 -1.07 -6.84 1.89
CA ILE A 34 -0.56 -6.10 3.04
C ILE A 34 -1.74 -5.55 3.85
N GLY A 35 -1.81 -5.96 5.11
CA GLY A 35 -2.83 -5.56 6.05
C GLY A 35 -2.52 -4.25 6.79
N SER A 36 -3.57 -3.52 7.15
CA SER A 36 -3.48 -2.44 8.15
C SER A 36 -4.81 -2.29 8.86
N ALA A 37 -4.79 -2.24 10.19
CA ALA A 37 -5.99 -2.07 11.00
C ALA A 37 -6.75 -0.77 10.67
N LEU A 38 -6.01 0.33 10.51
CA LEU A 38 -6.58 1.68 10.40
C LEU A 38 -6.13 2.46 9.15
N GLY A 39 -5.15 1.96 8.39
CA GLY A 39 -4.63 2.67 7.22
C GLY A 39 -3.97 4.01 7.58
N GLY A 40 -4.24 5.04 6.80
CA GLY A 40 -3.60 6.35 6.91
C GLY A 40 -4.35 7.37 7.78
N MET A 41 -4.59 7.07 9.06
CA MET A 41 -5.40 7.92 9.95
C MET A 41 -4.94 9.37 10.04
N LYS A 42 -3.63 9.64 9.97
CA LYS A 42 -3.10 11.00 9.94
C LYS A 42 -3.57 11.78 8.71
N ILE A 43 -3.54 11.14 7.53
CA ILE A 43 -4.01 11.75 6.27
C ILE A 43 -5.51 12.02 6.32
N PHE A 44 -6.27 11.08 6.89
CA PHE A 44 -7.71 11.27 7.08
C PHE A 44 -8.02 12.47 7.98
N GLN A 45 -7.33 12.58 9.12
CA GLN A 45 -7.50 13.72 10.02
C GLN A 45 -7.11 15.05 9.35
N ASP A 46 -5.99 15.08 8.63
CA ASP A 46 -5.53 16.29 7.93
C ASP A 46 -6.51 16.71 6.84
N ALA A 47 -7.14 15.75 6.16
CA ALA A 47 -8.18 16.02 5.18
C ALA A 47 -9.44 16.62 5.81
N ILE A 48 -9.83 16.16 7.01
CA ILE A 48 -10.94 16.74 7.77
C ILE A 48 -10.63 18.18 8.18
N GLU A 49 -9.45 18.45 8.71
CA GLU A 49 -9.07 19.83 9.08
C GLU A 49 -9.01 20.75 7.85
N ALA A 50 -8.54 20.25 6.70
CA ALA A 50 -8.56 21.01 5.46
C ALA A 50 -9.99 21.28 4.96
N LEU A 51 -10.89 20.29 5.07
CA LEU A 51 -12.29 20.41 4.67
C LEU A 51 -13.03 21.47 5.50
N ARG A 52 -12.70 21.60 6.80
CA ARG A 52 -13.24 22.65 7.68
C ARG A 52 -12.91 24.07 7.19
N VAL A 53 -11.79 24.25 6.49
CA VAL A 53 -11.43 25.52 5.86
C VAL A 53 -12.16 25.70 4.53
N SER A 54 -12.09 24.71 3.64
CA SER A 54 -12.81 24.68 2.36
C SER A 54 -12.64 23.32 1.69
N TYR A 55 -13.65 22.85 0.96
CA TYR A 55 -13.52 21.66 0.11
C TYR A 55 -12.35 21.75 -0.88
N LYS A 56 -11.99 22.95 -1.34
CA LYS A 56 -10.85 23.19 -2.25
C LYS A 56 -9.48 22.97 -1.60
N LYS A 57 -9.41 22.96 -0.26
CA LYS A 57 -8.16 22.75 0.49
C LYS A 57 -7.90 21.28 0.79
N MET A 58 -8.92 20.43 0.63
CA MET A 58 -8.76 18.99 0.83
C MET A 58 -7.81 18.41 -0.22
N ASN A 59 -6.84 17.61 0.22
CA ASN A 59 -5.92 16.92 -0.69
C ASN A 59 -6.70 15.90 -1.53
N PRO A 60 -6.65 15.94 -2.88
CA PRO A 60 -7.34 14.97 -3.73
C PRO A 60 -6.88 13.52 -3.52
N PHE A 61 -5.69 13.32 -2.96
CA PHE A 61 -5.15 12.00 -2.61
C PHE A 61 -5.51 11.56 -1.19
N CYS A 62 -6.37 12.26 -0.46
CA CYS A 62 -6.73 11.89 0.91
C CYS A 62 -7.35 10.49 0.99
N VAL A 63 -8.27 10.16 0.09
CA VAL A 63 -8.95 8.86 0.09
C VAL A 63 -7.96 7.74 -0.22
N PRO A 64 -7.22 7.77 -1.36
CA PRO A 64 -6.21 6.75 -1.63
C PRO A 64 -5.24 6.56 -0.47
N PHE A 65 -4.76 7.63 0.14
CA PHE A 65 -3.77 7.53 1.21
C PHE A 65 -4.36 7.21 2.60
N ALA A 66 -5.68 7.29 2.77
CA ALA A 66 -6.35 6.89 4.00
C ALA A 66 -6.75 5.40 3.99
N THR A 67 -7.07 4.82 2.83
CA THR A 67 -7.58 3.44 2.77
C THR A 67 -6.54 2.41 3.23
N THR A 68 -7.03 1.34 3.86
CA THR A 68 -6.21 0.25 4.41
C THR A 68 -5.47 -0.53 3.33
N ASN A 69 -6.06 -0.66 2.14
CA ASN A 69 -5.50 -1.41 1.02
C ASN A 69 -4.38 -0.71 0.26
N MET A 70 -4.12 0.57 0.52
CA MET A 70 -3.18 1.33 -0.29
C MET A 70 -1.73 0.88 -0.13
N GLY A 71 -1.36 0.33 1.03
CA GLY A 71 -0.03 -0.27 1.20
C GLY A 71 0.23 -1.42 0.22
N SER A 72 -0.77 -2.28 0.05
CA SER A 72 -0.74 -3.40 -0.91
C SER A 72 -0.73 -2.89 -2.36
N ALA A 73 -1.59 -1.92 -2.65
CA ALA A 73 -1.69 -1.32 -3.99
C ALA A 73 -0.38 -0.66 -4.44
N ILE A 74 0.25 0.15 -3.59
CA ILE A 74 1.49 0.86 -3.92
C ILE A 74 2.64 -0.10 -4.16
N LEU A 75 2.79 -1.14 -3.32
CA LEU A 75 3.86 -2.12 -3.54
C LEU A 75 3.64 -2.91 -4.82
N ALA A 76 2.40 -3.35 -5.10
CA ALA A 76 2.10 -4.04 -6.36
C ALA A 76 2.37 -3.17 -7.59
N MET A 77 1.97 -1.89 -7.55
CA MET A 77 2.24 -0.92 -8.63
C MET A 77 3.74 -0.69 -8.82
N ASP A 78 4.50 -0.58 -7.74
CA ASP A 78 5.94 -0.38 -7.78
C ASP A 78 6.69 -1.61 -8.35
N LEU A 79 6.24 -2.82 -8.00
CA LEU A 79 6.80 -4.09 -8.51
C LEU A 79 6.28 -4.49 -9.89
N GLY A 80 5.20 -3.86 -10.39
CA GLY A 80 4.53 -4.26 -11.63
C GLY A 80 3.76 -5.60 -11.53
N TRP A 81 3.43 -6.04 -10.31
CA TRP A 81 2.78 -7.32 -10.05
C TRP A 81 1.26 -7.23 -10.27
N MET A 82 0.70 -8.21 -10.97
CA MET A 82 -0.68 -8.20 -11.49
C MET A 82 -1.57 -9.32 -10.92
N GLY A 83 -1.06 -10.14 -10.01
CA GLY A 83 -1.82 -11.16 -9.30
C GLY A 83 -2.75 -10.58 -8.23
N PRO A 84 -3.26 -11.41 -7.30
CA PRO A 84 -4.21 -10.98 -6.27
C PRO A 84 -3.67 -9.81 -5.45
N ASN A 85 -4.46 -8.75 -5.33
CA ASN A 85 -4.11 -7.54 -4.58
C ASN A 85 -5.28 -7.05 -3.72
N TYR A 86 -5.15 -7.22 -2.41
CA TYR A 86 -6.14 -6.76 -1.43
C TYR A 86 -5.51 -6.64 -0.05
N SER A 87 -6.31 -6.23 0.94
CA SER A 87 -5.85 -6.04 2.31
C SER A 87 -6.82 -6.68 3.28
N ILE A 88 -6.26 -7.26 4.34
CA ILE A 88 -7.00 -7.86 5.44
C ILE A 88 -6.88 -6.92 6.64
N SER A 89 -7.95 -6.76 7.41
CA SER A 89 -7.97 -5.95 8.63
C SER A 89 -8.81 -6.64 9.70
N THR A 90 -8.13 -7.10 10.75
CA THR A 90 -8.70 -7.82 11.91
C THR A 90 -8.11 -7.26 13.21
N ALA A 91 -7.90 -5.93 13.23
CA ALA A 91 -7.21 -5.23 14.32
C ALA A 91 -5.82 -5.83 14.58
N CYS A 92 -5.54 -6.32 15.79
CA CYS A 92 -4.25 -6.88 16.17
C CYS A 92 -3.91 -8.22 15.50
N ALA A 93 -4.89 -8.90 14.91
CA ALA A 93 -4.68 -10.15 14.17
C ALA A 93 -4.36 -9.91 12.68
N THR A 94 -4.19 -8.65 12.28
CA THR A 94 -3.73 -8.24 10.95
C THR A 94 -2.24 -8.46 10.81
#